data_AF-K0Z680-F1
#
_entry.id   AF-K0Z680-F1
#
_cell.length_a   1.000
_cell.length_b   1.000
_cell.length_c   1.000
_cell.angle_alpha   90.00
_cell.angle_beta   90.00
_cell.angle_gamma   90.00
#
_symmetry.space_group_name_H-M   'P 1'
#
loop_
_entity.id
_entity.type
_entity.pdbx_description
1 polymer ?
#
loop_
_entity_poly.entity_id
_entity_poly.type
_entity_poly.pdbx_seq_one_letter_code
_entity_poly.pdbx_strand_id
1 'polypeptide(L)'
;KVKKETLLEMQAENEVVIEQLTQEIYELAGEEFNINSPKQLGVLLFEKLGLPLEYTKKTKTGYSTAVDVLERLAPIAPIVKKILDYRQIAKIQSTYVIGLQDWILDDGKIHTRYVQDLTQTGRLSSVDPNLQNIPVRLEQGRLIRKAFVPEWEDSVLLSSDYSQIELRVLAHISKDEHLIKAFQEGADIHTSTAMRVFGIERPEDVTPNDRRNAKAVNFG
;
A
#
# COMPACT_ATOMS: atom_id res chain seq x y z
N LYS A 1 7.53 -22.16 -0.88
CA LYS A 1 8.96 -22.19 -0.50
C LYS A 1 9.49 -20.76 -0.55
N VAL A 2 10.43 -20.39 0.32
CA VAL A 2 10.99 -19.05 0.36
C VAL A 2 12.51 -19.12 0.24
N LYS A 3 13.10 -18.32 -0.65
CA LYS A 3 14.54 -18.12 -0.75
C LYS A 3 14.97 -17.11 0.31
N LYS A 4 15.55 -17.61 1.40
CA LYS A 4 15.96 -16.76 2.53
C LYS A 4 17.08 -15.80 2.13
N GLU A 5 17.95 -16.22 1.22
CA GLU A 5 19.07 -15.43 0.69
C GLU A 5 18.56 -14.14 0.04
N THR A 6 17.48 -14.23 -0.74
CA THR A 6 16.86 -13.05 -1.38
C THR A 6 16.36 -12.04 -0.33
N LEU A 7 15.81 -12.51 0.80
CA LEU A 7 15.40 -11.60 1.87
C LEU A 7 16.59 -10.99 2.60
N LEU A 8 17.68 -11.74 2.81
CA LEU A 8 18.91 -11.22 3.43
C LEU A 8 19.60 -10.15 2.57
N GLU A 9 19.67 -10.36 1.26
CA GLU A 9 20.19 -9.37 0.31
C GLU A 9 19.36 -8.08 0.36
N MET A 10 18.03 -8.21 0.28
CA MET A 10 17.12 -7.08 0.42
C MET A 10 17.25 -6.38 1.77
N GLN A 11 17.53 -7.13 2.84
CA GLN A 11 17.71 -6.57 4.18
C GLN A 11 18.90 -5.61 4.21
N ALA A 12 20.04 -6.03 3.67
CA ALA A 12 21.25 -5.22 3.61
C ALA A 12 21.08 -3.98 2.71
N GLU A 13 20.47 -4.15 1.54
CA GLU A 13 20.21 -3.03 0.62
C GLU A 13 19.30 -1.97 1.25
N ASN A 14 18.22 -2.40 1.91
CA ASN A 14 17.30 -1.49 2.57
C ASN A 14 17.93 -0.79 3.78
N GLU A 15 18.82 -1.44 4.52
CA GLU A 15 19.53 -0.82 5.66
C GLU A 15 20.32 0.40 5.20
N VAL A 16 21.07 0.28 4.09
CA VAL A 16 21.82 1.39 3.50
C VAL A 16 20.88 2.54 3.09
N VAL A 17 19.77 2.23 2.42
CA VAL A 17 18.79 3.24 1.98
C VAL A 17 18.11 3.93 3.18
N ILE A 18 17.77 3.16 4.22
CA ILE A 18 17.16 3.68 5.44
C ILE A 18 18.12 4.63 6.15
N GLU A 19 19.40 4.26 6.26
CA GLU A 19 20.41 5.10 6.89
C GLU A 19 20.62 6.39 6.11
N GLN A 20 20.74 6.32 4.79
CA GLN A 20 20.85 7.50 3.93
C GLN A 20 19.64 8.44 4.11
N LEU A 21 18.42 7.91 4.02
CA LEU A 21 17.20 8.71 4.19
C LEU A 21 17.11 9.31 5.59
N THR A 22 17.59 8.59 6.61
CA THR A 22 17.61 9.07 7.99
C THR A 22 18.49 10.31 8.12
N GLN A 23 19.71 10.26 7.57
CA GLN A 23 20.62 11.40 7.59
C GLN A 23 20.06 12.60 6.83
N GLU A 24 19.54 12.39 5.63
CA GLU A 24 18.90 13.46 4.85
C GLU A 24 17.70 14.09 5.58
N ILE A 25 16.91 13.29 6.31
CA ILE A 25 15.80 13.80 7.13
C ILE A 25 16.32 14.62 8.31
N TYR A 26 17.37 14.18 9.00
CA TYR A 26 17.96 14.92 10.12
C TYR A 26 18.59 16.23 9.68
N GLU A 27 19.29 16.25 8.55
CA GLU A 27 19.84 17.47 7.95
C GLU A 27 18.73 18.49 7.62
N LEU A 28 17.63 18.04 7.01
CA LEU A 28 16.49 18.90 6.69
C LEU A 28 15.69 19.34 7.93
N ALA A 29 15.70 18.54 9.00
CA ALA A 29 15.05 18.85 10.27
C ALA A 29 15.89 19.79 11.15
N GLY A 30 17.21 19.77 10.98
CA GLY A 30 18.16 20.47 11.86
C GLY A 30 18.36 19.83 13.23
N GLU A 31 17.79 18.64 13.45
CA GLU A 31 17.90 17.88 14.70
C GLU A 31 17.60 16.39 14.48
N GLU A 32 18.11 15.56 15.38
CA GLU A 32 17.75 14.15 15.45
C GLU A 32 16.44 13.93 16.21
N PHE A 33 15.61 13.03 15.70
CA PHE A 33 14.35 12.64 16.34
C PHE A 33 13.92 11.25 15.86
N ASN A 34 12.95 10.65 16.55
CA ASN A 34 12.41 9.37 16.13
C ASN A 34 11.39 9.56 14.99
N ILE A 35 11.82 9.30 13.75
CA ILE A 35 11.02 9.40 12.51
C ILE A 35 9.77 8.50 12.56
N ASN A 36 9.86 7.36 13.27
CA ASN A 36 8.75 6.41 13.42
C ASN A 36 7.75 6.84 14.50
N SER A 37 8.06 7.85 15.33
CA SER A 37 7.15 8.37 16.35
C SER A 37 6.22 9.42 15.75
N PRO A 38 4.90 9.14 15.61
CA PRO A 38 3.96 10.12 15.03
C PRO A 38 3.90 11.42 15.86
N LYS A 39 4.11 11.32 17.18
CA LYS A 39 4.12 12.47 18.09
C LYS A 39 5.32 13.38 17.82
N GLN A 40 6.53 12.82 17.78
CA GLN A 40 7.74 13.62 17.55
C GLN A 40 7.72 14.21 16.13
N LEU A 41 7.34 13.41 15.14
CA LEU A 41 7.23 13.90 13.77
C LEU A 41 6.17 15.00 13.63
N GLY A 42 5.01 14.85 14.26
CA GLY A 42 3.97 15.88 14.24
C GLY A 42 4.44 17.21 14.83
N VAL A 43 5.14 17.17 15.97
CA VAL A 43 5.72 18.37 16.59
C VAL A 43 6.75 19.02 15.65
N LEU A 44 7.64 18.23 15.06
CA LEU A 44 8.62 18.76 14.10
C LEU A 44 7.95 19.46 12.91
N LEU A 45 7.03 18.76 12.23
CA LEU A 45 6.40 19.26 11.01
C LEU A 45 5.54 20.51 11.25
N PHE A 46 4.75 20.53 12.33
CA PHE A 46 3.72 21.55 12.50
C PHE A 46 4.08 22.64 13.52
N GLU A 47 4.95 22.36 14.49
CA GLU A 47 5.36 23.35 15.50
C GLU A 47 6.72 23.98 15.17
N LYS A 48 7.72 23.18 14.77
CA LYS A 48 9.06 23.69 14.45
C LYS A 48 9.17 24.22 13.02
N LEU A 49 8.75 23.42 12.04
CA LEU A 49 8.79 23.82 10.63
C LEU A 49 7.59 24.66 10.20
N GLY A 50 6.57 24.78 11.06
CA GLY A 50 5.41 25.65 10.82
C GLY A 50 4.59 25.29 9.59
N LEU A 51 4.54 24.02 9.20
CA LEU A 51 3.76 23.60 8.03
C LEU A 51 2.27 23.86 8.21
N PRO A 52 1.50 24.12 7.14
CA PRO A 52 0.15 24.63 7.28
C PRO A 52 -0.79 23.61 7.94
N LEU A 53 -1.48 24.07 8.98
CA LEU A 53 -2.33 23.21 9.82
C LEU A 53 -3.60 22.73 9.11
N GLU A 54 -4.01 23.39 8.02
CA GLU A 54 -5.15 23.01 7.18
C GLU A 54 -5.00 21.63 6.50
N TYR A 55 -3.77 21.14 6.37
CA TYR A 55 -3.49 19.81 5.81
C TYR A 55 -3.58 18.69 6.84
N THR A 56 -3.59 19.01 8.14
CA THR A 56 -3.62 18.02 9.22
C THR A 56 -4.85 18.16 10.11
N LYS A 57 -5.07 17.16 10.96
CA LYS A 57 -6.07 17.18 12.02
C LYS A 57 -5.41 16.78 13.33
N LYS A 58 -5.77 17.45 14.42
CA LYS A 58 -5.40 17.00 15.76
C LYS A 58 -6.21 15.76 16.12
N THR A 59 -5.49 14.69 16.45
CA THR A 59 -6.02 13.45 17.01
C THR A 59 -5.83 13.45 18.52
N LYS A 60 -6.37 12.45 19.23
CA LYS A 60 -6.16 12.27 20.67
C LYS A 60 -4.67 12.21 21.07
N THR A 61 -3.80 11.81 20.15
CA THR A 61 -2.36 11.58 20.38
C THR A 61 -1.45 12.65 19.78
N GLY A 62 -1.99 13.68 19.11
CA GLY A 62 -1.22 14.75 18.45
C GLY A 62 -1.65 15.01 17.01
N TYR A 63 -0.80 15.69 16.22
CA TYR A 63 -1.08 15.94 14.81
C TYR A 63 -1.08 14.65 13.99
N SER A 64 -2.01 14.55 13.03
CA SER A 64 -2.00 13.44 12.08
C SER A 64 -0.78 13.54 11.18
N THR A 65 -0.03 12.44 11.07
CA THR A 65 1.02 12.24 10.09
C THR A 65 0.66 11.08 9.17
N ALA A 66 -0.62 10.90 8.85
CA ALA A 66 -1.07 9.85 7.94
C ALA A 66 -0.55 10.09 6.51
N VAL A 67 -0.49 9.03 5.69
CA VAL A 67 0.10 9.10 4.34
C VAL A 67 -0.59 10.15 3.48
N ASP A 68 -1.91 10.22 3.51
CA ASP A 68 -2.72 11.22 2.80
C ASP A 68 -2.41 12.67 3.21
N VAL A 69 -2.16 12.90 4.50
CA VAL A 69 -1.73 14.22 5.02
C VAL A 69 -0.34 14.57 4.49
N LEU A 70 0.59 13.63 4.56
CA LEU A 70 1.97 13.83 4.11
C LEU A 70 2.07 14.00 2.59
N GLU A 71 1.27 13.27 1.81
CA GLU A 71 1.23 13.41 0.35
C GLU A 71 0.81 14.82 -0.09
N ARG A 72 -0.12 15.46 0.65
CA ARG A 72 -0.52 16.85 0.38
C ARG A 72 0.54 17.86 0.80
N LEU A 73 1.38 17.54 1.77
CA LEU A 73 2.47 18.39 2.27
C LEU A 73 3.78 18.23 1.47
N ALA A 74 3.97 17.09 0.80
CA ALA A 74 5.18 16.77 0.03
C ALA A 74 5.56 17.82 -1.05
N PRO A 75 4.62 18.49 -1.75
CA PRO A 75 4.96 19.56 -2.68
C PRO A 75 5.50 20.83 -2.00
N ILE A 76 5.19 21.02 -0.72
CA ILE A 76 5.47 22.24 0.04
C ILE A 76 6.75 22.10 0.86
N ALA A 77 7.09 20.87 1.26
CA ALA A 77 8.20 20.59 2.17
C ALA A 77 8.99 19.35 1.69
N PRO A 78 10.24 19.51 1.20
CA PRO A 78 11.07 18.40 0.72
C PRO A 78 11.28 17.29 1.76
N ILE A 79 11.38 17.66 3.05
CA ILE A 79 11.50 16.71 4.17
C ILE A 79 10.34 15.70 4.19
N VAL A 80 9.13 16.13 3.84
CA VAL A 80 7.94 15.27 3.87
C VAL A 80 8.02 14.17 2.82
N LYS A 81 8.56 14.46 1.63
CA LYS A 81 8.81 13.45 0.61
C LYS A 81 9.79 12.39 1.12
N LYS A 82 10.90 12.82 1.75
CA LYS A 82 11.88 11.90 2.33
C LYS A 82 11.29 11.04 3.45
N ILE A 83 10.41 11.60 4.28
CA ILE A 83 9.69 10.85 5.33
C ILE A 83 8.77 9.78 4.72
N LEU A 84 8.06 10.09 3.63
CA LEU A 84 7.22 9.13 2.93
C LEU A 84 8.06 7.96 2.39
N ASP A 85 9.17 8.27 1.73
CA ASP A 85 10.11 7.28 1.20
C ASP A 85 10.69 6.40 2.34
N TYR A 86 11.14 7.03 3.43
CA TYR A 86 11.64 6.35 4.63
C TYR A 86 10.61 5.37 5.20
N ARG A 87 9.37 5.83 5.43
CA ARG A 87 8.33 4.99 6.02
C ARG A 87 7.95 3.81 5.14
N GLN A 88 7.99 4.01 3.83
CA GLN A 88 7.74 2.94 2.87
C GLN A 88 8.80 1.83 3.00
N ILE A 89 10.09 2.19 2.95
CA ILE A 89 11.19 1.21 3.03
C ILE A 89 11.29 0.62 4.44
N ALA A 90 11.16 1.42 5.50
CA ALA A 90 11.17 0.94 6.88
C ALA A 90 10.06 -0.08 7.16
N LYS A 91 8.85 0.11 6.59
CA LYS A 91 7.78 -0.88 6.69
C LYS A 91 8.08 -2.16 5.91
N ILE A 92 8.66 -2.03 4.72
CA ILE A 92 9.13 -3.16 3.91
C ILE A 92 10.15 -3.98 4.71
N GLN A 93 11.16 -3.31 5.27
CA GLN A 93 12.22 -3.89 6.06
C GLN A 93 11.70 -4.62 7.29
N SER A 94 10.97 -3.91 8.15
CA SER A 94 10.51 -4.46 9.44
C SER A 94 9.46 -5.56 9.28
N THR A 95 8.39 -5.29 8.52
CA THR A 95 7.21 -6.18 8.49
C THR A 95 7.43 -7.38 7.59
N TYR A 96 8.09 -7.19 6.45
CA TYR A 96 8.14 -8.22 5.42
C TYR A 96 9.53 -8.82 5.27
N VAL A 97 10.60 -8.02 5.24
CA VAL A 97 11.95 -8.58 5.04
C VAL A 97 12.44 -9.29 6.30
N ILE A 98 12.51 -8.60 7.44
CA ILE A 98 12.89 -9.18 8.72
C ILE A 98 11.75 -10.08 9.22
N GLY A 99 10.53 -9.53 9.25
CA GLY A 99 9.37 -10.24 9.77
C GLY A 99 9.13 -11.60 9.13
N LEU A 100 9.30 -11.78 7.82
CA LEU A 100 9.09 -13.10 7.18
C LEU A 100 10.23 -14.08 7.44
N GLN A 101 11.47 -13.61 7.64
CA GLN A 101 12.62 -14.49 7.87
C GLN A 101 12.44 -15.35 9.12
N ASP A 102 11.82 -14.79 10.17
CA ASP A 102 11.54 -15.49 11.44
C ASP A 102 10.50 -16.61 11.28
N TRP A 103 9.71 -16.60 10.20
CA TRP A 103 8.69 -17.61 9.91
C TRP A 103 9.15 -18.70 8.94
N ILE A 104 10.37 -18.62 8.42
CA ILE A 104 10.93 -19.66 7.55
C ILE A 104 11.38 -20.81 8.44
N LEU A 105 10.70 -21.96 8.31
CA LEU A 105 11.05 -23.18 9.04
C LEU A 105 12.19 -23.95 8.35
N ASP A 106 12.67 -25.01 9.00
CA ASP A 106 13.76 -25.86 8.53
C ASP A 106 13.52 -26.48 7.14
N ASP A 107 12.26 -26.63 6.72
CA ASP A 107 11.87 -27.10 5.39
C ASP A 107 11.96 -26.01 4.29
N GLY A 108 12.38 -24.80 4.65
CA GLY A 108 12.47 -23.64 3.76
C GLY A 108 11.10 -23.08 3.36
N LYS A 109 10.05 -23.34 4.15
CA LYS A 109 8.68 -22.87 3.90
C LYS A 109 8.17 -22.00 5.04
N ILE A 110 7.16 -21.19 4.72
CA ILE A 110 6.36 -20.43 5.67
C ILE A 110 5.00 -21.10 5.73
N HIS A 111 4.55 -21.44 6.93
CA HIS A 111 3.28 -22.14 7.18
C HIS A 111 2.27 -21.18 7.82
N THR A 112 1.61 -20.37 6.99
CA THR A 112 0.55 -19.47 7.47
C THR A 112 -0.66 -20.25 7.97
N ARG A 113 -1.42 -19.66 8.89
CA ARG A 113 -2.73 -20.17 9.32
C ARG A 113 -3.86 -19.32 8.74
N TYR A 114 -4.78 -19.96 8.04
CA TYR A 114 -6.03 -19.33 7.61
C TYR A 114 -7.11 -19.50 8.68
N VAL A 115 -7.60 -18.37 9.19
CA VAL A 115 -8.68 -18.28 10.17
C VAL A 115 -9.97 -17.95 9.44
N GLN A 116 -10.97 -18.81 9.58
CA GLN A 116 -12.23 -18.75 8.83
C GLN A 116 -13.37 -18.06 9.60
N ASP A 117 -13.30 -18.06 10.93
CA ASP A 117 -14.34 -17.59 11.85
C ASP A 117 -14.07 -16.20 12.44
N LEU A 118 -13.07 -15.48 11.92
CA LEU A 118 -12.67 -14.17 12.45
C LEU A 118 -13.43 -12.99 11.83
N THR A 119 -13.62 -12.98 10.51
CA THR A 119 -14.17 -11.80 9.82
C THR A 119 -15.70 -11.85 9.77
N GLN A 120 -16.35 -10.72 10.05
CA GLN A 120 -17.81 -10.61 9.97
C GLN A 120 -18.37 -10.78 8.55
N THR A 121 -17.54 -10.58 7.53
CA THR A 121 -17.93 -10.66 6.10
C THR A 121 -17.71 -12.04 5.49
N GLY A 122 -17.22 -13.01 6.26
CA GLY A 122 -16.92 -14.36 5.78
C GLY A 122 -15.62 -14.51 4.99
N ARG A 123 -14.78 -13.46 4.91
CA ARG A 123 -13.42 -13.54 4.35
C ARG A 123 -12.51 -14.37 5.26
N LEU A 124 -11.59 -15.12 4.67
CA LEU A 124 -10.47 -15.73 5.39
C LEU A 124 -9.49 -14.65 5.87
N SER A 125 -8.91 -14.82 7.05
CA SER A 125 -7.77 -14.05 7.53
C SER A 125 -6.53 -14.93 7.61
N SER A 126 -5.37 -14.41 7.19
CA SER A 126 -4.08 -15.08 7.30
C SER A 126 -3.30 -14.51 8.50
N VAL A 127 -2.80 -15.40 9.37
CA VAL A 127 -2.02 -15.05 10.56
C VAL A 127 -0.80 -15.95 10.69
N ASP A 128 0.20 -15.50 11.44
CA ASP A 128 1.40 -16.27 11.82
C ASP A 128 2.17 -16.93 10.67
N PRO A 129 2.67 -16.16 9.66
CA PRO A 129 2.48 -14.74 9.39
C PRO A 129 1.30 -14.47 8.44
N ASN A 130 0.92 -13.20 8.30
CA ASN A 130 -0.07 -12.78 7.30
C ASN A 130 0.57 -12.77 5.90
N LEU A 131 0.07 -13.64 5.00
CA LEU A 131 0.50 -13.73 3.60
C LEU A 131 -0.49 -13.08 2.61
N GLN A 132 -1.63 -12.57 3.09
CA GLN A 132 -2.62 -11.88 2.24
C GLN A 132 -2.22 -10.43 1.95
N ASN A 133 -1.38 -9.82 2.79
CA ASN A 133 -0.99 -8.40 2.68
C ASN A 133 0.42 -8.19 2.05
N ILE A 134 1.03 -9.21 1.44
CA ILE A 134 2.33 -9.08 0.78
C ILE A 134 2.26 -8.00 -0.32
N PRO A 135 3.10 -6.94 -0.25
CA PRO A 135 3.00 -5.78 -1.13
C PRO A 135 3.05 -6.13 -2.63
N VAL A 136 2.26 -5.39 -3.44
CA VAL A 136 2.17 -5.58 -4.91
C VAL A 136 2.41 -4.32 -5.73
N ARG A 137 2.08 -3.16 -5.16
CA ARG A 137 1.97 -1.91 -5.93
C ARG A 137 3.33 -1.26 -6.17
N LEU A 138 4.24 -1.41 -5.22
CA LEU A 138 5.54 -0.76 -5.21
C LEU A 138 6.61 -1.72 -5.72
N GLU A 139 7.61 -1.19 -6.41
CA GLU A 139 8.71 -1.97 -6.98
C GLU A 139 9.44 -2.79 -5.91
N GLN A 140 9.82 -2.15 -4.80
CA GLN A 140 10.44 -2.82 -3.65
C GLN A 140 9.52 -3.89 -3.04
N GLY A 141 8.21 -3.65 -3.08
CA GLY A 141 7.21 -4.64 -2.68
C GLY A 141 7.17 -5.88 -3.58
N ARG A 142 7.35 -5.68 -4.90
CA ARG A 142 7.43 -6.79 -5.87
C ARG A 142 8.70 -7.62 -5.67
N LEU A 143 9.78 -7.03 -5.18
CA LEU A 143 11.01 -7.77 -4.86
C LEU A 143 10.77 -8.80 -3.74
N ILE A 144 9.97 -8.48 -2.72
CA ILE A 144 9.59 -9.45 -1.68
C ILE A 144 8.95 -10.70 -2.30
N ARG A 145 8.07 -10.52 -3.29
CA ARG A 145 7.42 -11.65 -3.97
C ARG A 145 8.38 -12.54 -4.74
N LYS A 146 9.54 -12.02 -5.18
CA LYS A 146 10.58 -12.84 -5.83
C LYS A 146 11.23 -13.83 -4.85
N ALA A 147 11.15 -13.58 -3.54
CA ALA A 147 11.59 -14.53 -2.53
C ALA A 147 10.69 -15.76 -2.45
N PHE A 148 9.41 -15.65 -2.83
CA PHE A 148 8.48 -16.77 -2.88
C PHE A 148 8.67 -17.54 -4.17
N VAL A 149 9.08 -18.80 -4.04
CA VAL A 149 9.44 -19.66 -5.17
C VAL A 149 8.67 -20.97 -5.15
N PRO A 150 8.49 -21.60 -6.33
CA PRO A 150 8.01 -22.97 -6.41
C PRO A 150 8.88 -23.93 -5.58
N GLU A 151 8.30 -25.05 -5.17
CA GLU A 151 9.03 -26.09 -4.43
C GLU A 151 9.94 -26.91 -5.34
N TRP A 152 9.44 -27.28 -6.52
CA TRP A 152 10.11 -28.13 -7.49
C TRP A 152 10.73 -27.29 -8.62
N GLU A 153 11.87 -27.75 -9.14
CA GLU A 153 12.65 -27.04 -10.15
C GLU A 153 11.87 -26.79 -11.45
N ASP A 154 11.12 -27.79 -11.92
CA ASP A 154 10.29 -27.72 -13.13
C ASP A 154 8.86 -27.21 -12.88
N SER A 155 8.65 -26.44 -11.81
CA SER A 155 7.32 -25.91 -11.46
C SER A 155 7.27 -24.39 -11.46
N VAL A 156 6.05 -23.85 -11.57
CA VAL A 156 5.79 -22.40 -11.61
C VAL A 156 4.68 -22.04 -10.62
N LEU A 157 4.69 -20.79 -10.15
CA LEU A 157 3.57 -20.24 -9.38
C LEU A 157 2.51 -19.68 -10.33
N LEU A 158 1.31 -20.26 -10.30
CA LEU A 158 0.14 -19.74 -11.02
C LEU A 158 -0.70 -18.87 -10.08
N SER A 159 -1.01 -17.65 -10.51
CA SER A 159 -1.91 -16.75 -9.81
C SER A 159 -3.10 -16.41 -10.70
N SER A 160 -4.31 -16.53 -10.15
CA SER A 160 -5.56 -16.10 -10.80
C SER A 160 -6.32 -15.22 -9.83
N ASP A 161 -6.82 -14.08 -10.32
CA ASP A 161 -7.54 -13.09 -9.53
C ASP A 161 -8.84 -12.71 -10.25
N TYR A 162 -9.89 -12.42 -9.49
CA TYR A 162 -11.14 -11.99 -10.10
C TYR A 162 -11.06 -10.54 -10.56
N SER A 163 -11.35 -10.29 -11.84
CA SER A 163 -11.49 -8.94 -12.35
C SER A 163 -12.74 -8.25 -11.79
N GLN A 164 -12.54 -7.42 -10.76
CA GLN A 164 -13.55 -6.53 -10.16
C GLN A 164 -14.77 -7.29 -9.59
N ILE A 165 -14.55 -8.38 -8.84
CA ILE A 165 -15.64 -9.21 -8.31
C ILE A 165 -16.64 -8.41 -7.45
N GLU A 166 -16.17 -7.49 -6.62
CA GLU A 166 -17.06 -6.70 -5.76
C GLU A 166 -18.03 -5.83 -6.57
N LEU A 167 -17.56 -5.20 -7.66
CA LEU A 167 -18.42 -4.39 -8.52
C LEU A 167 -19.37 -5.25 -9.36
N ARG A 168 -18.96 -6.46 -9.74
CA ARG A 168 -19.85 -7.43 -10.42
C ARG A 168 -20.96 -7.90 -9.50
N VAL A 169 -20.65 -8.19 -8.24
CA VAL A 169 -21.64 -8.52 -7.21
C VAL A 169 -22.56 -7.34 -6.96
N LEU A 170 -22.03 -6.11 -6.88
CA LEU A 170 -22.84 -4.89 -6.78
C LEU A 170 -23.83 -4.76 -7.94
N ALA A 171 -23.37 -4.93 -9.19
CA ALA A 171 -24.23 -4.89 -10.38
C ALA A 171 -25.36 -5.93 -10.31
N HIS A 172 -25.05 -7.14 -9.83
CA HIS A 172 -26.04 -8.19 -9.65
C HIS A 172 -27.08 -7.85 -8.58
N ILE A 173 -26.64 -7.36 -7.42
CA ILE A 173 -27.53 -7.05 -6.28
C ILE A 173 -28.38 -5.80 -6.55
N SER A 174 -27.77 -4.75 -7.10
CA SER A 174 -28.45 -3.48 -7.39
C SER A 174 -29.38 -3.56 -8.60
N LYS A 175 -29.12 -4.51 -9.52
CA LYS A 175 -29.78 -4.61 -10.82
C LYS A 175 -29.64 -3.34 -11.67
N ASP A 176 -28.57 -2.56 -11.47
CA ASP A 176 -28.32 -1.36 -12.27
C ASP A 176 -28.00 -1.78 -13.72
N GLU A 177 -28.90 -1.45 -14.63
CA GLU A 177 -28.80 -1.83 -16.04
C GLU A 177 -27.52 -1.28 -16.71
N HIS A 178 -27.03 -0.12 -16.27
CA HIS A 178 -25.85 0.50 -16.86
C HIS A 178 -24.58 -0.23 -16.41
N LEU A 179 -24.50 -0.60 -15.13
CA LEU A 179 -23.38 -1.33 -14.54
C LEU A 179 -23.33 -2.77 -15.10
N ILE A 180 -24.48 -3.41 -15.26
CA ILE A 180 -24.59 -4.73 -15.90
C ILE A 180 -24.13 -4.65 -17.35
N LYS A 181 -24.65 -3.69 -18.12
CA LYS A 181 -24.27 -3.49 -19.52
C LYS A 181 -22.78 -3.23 -19.69
N ALA A 182 -22.20 -2.38 -18.85
CA ALA A 182 -20.76 -2.10 -18.85
C ALA A 182 -19.92 -3.37 -18.66
N PHE A 183 -20.33 -4.28 -17.77
CA PHE A 183 -19.64 -5.57 -17.60
C PHE A 183 -19.87 -6.55 -18.75
N GLN A 184 -21.05 -6.56 -19.37
CA GLN A 184 -21.36 -7.42 -20.53
C GLN A 184 -20.59 -6.99 -21.78
N GLU A 185 -20.38 -5.69 -21.96
CA GLU A 185 -19.66 -5.12 -23.11
C GLU A 185 -18.14 -5.07 -22.88
N GLY A 186 -17.66 -5.45 -21.70
CA GLY A 186 -16.23 -5.41 -21.37
C GLY A 186 -15.67 -3.99 -21.24
N ALA A 187 -16.52 -3.01 -20.96
CA ALA A 187 -16.13 -1.61 -20.81
C ALA A 187 -15.27 -1.40 -19.54
N ASP A 188 -14.39 -0.40 -19.56
CA ASP A 188 -13.68 0.02 -18.35
C ASP A 188 -14.67 0.72 -17.40
N ILE A 189 -15.05 0.01 -16.35
CA ILE A 189 -16.01 0.50 -15.36
C ILE A 189 -15.60 1.82 -14.73
N HIS A 190 -14.30 2.06 -14.52
CA HIS A 190 -13.84 3.29 -13.89
C HIS A 190 -13.97 4.48 -14.83
N THR A 191 -13.74 4.27 -16.12
CA THR A 191 -14.00 5.27 -17.16
C THR A 191 -15.50 5.54 -17.29
N SER A 192 -16.33 4.49 -17.30
CA SER A 192 -17.79 4.64 -17.34
C SER A 192 -18.34 5.42 -16.14
N THR A 193 -17.86 5.09 -14.92
CA THR A 193 -18.23 5.84 -13.71
C THR A 193 -17.74 7.29 -13.78
N ALA A 194 -16.50 7.54 -14.22
CA ALA A 194 -15.96 8.89 -14.37
C ALA A 194 -16.81 9.74 -15.33
N MET A 195 -17.15 9.18 -16.49
CA MET A 195 -18.02 9.85 -17.46
C MET A 195 -19.35 10.28 -16.85
N ARG A 196 -19.96 9.40 -16.05
CA ARG A 196 -21.25 9.69 -15.44
C ARG A 196 -21.17 10.68 -14.28
N VAL A 197 -20.15 10.56 -13.43
CA VAL A 197 -19.97 11.44 -12.25
C VAL A 197 -19.56 12.85 -12.68
N PHE A 198 -18.71 12.97 -13.70
CA PHE A 198 -18.16 14.24 -14.15
C PHE A 198 -18.84 14.81 -15.40
N GLY A 199 -19.85 14.10 -15.95
CA GLY A 199 -20.57 14.52 -17.14
C GLY A 199 -19.70 14.55 -18.41
N ILE A 200 -18.75 13.63 -18.54
CA ILE A 200 -17.86 13.53 -19.70
C ILE A 200 -18.53 12.65 -20.76
N GLU A 201 -18.73 13.18 -21.97
CA GLU A 201 -19.49 12.50 -23.02
C GLU A 201 -18.72 11.40 -23.74
N ARG A 202 -17.39 11.53 -23.83
CA ARG A 202 -16.54 10.61 -24.58
C ARG A 202 -15.48 9.95 -23.69
N PRO A 203 -15.24 8.63 -23.81
CA PRO A 203 -14.23 7.93 -23.01
C PRO A 203 -12.82 8.51 -23.12
N GLU A 204 -12.45 9.01 -24.30
CA GLU A 204 -11.13 9.63 -24.58
C GLU A 204 -10.89 10.95 -23.82
N ASP A 205 -11.96 11.63 -23.40
CA ASP A 205 -11.88 12.87 -22.64
C ASP A 205 -11.69 12.62 -21.13
N VAL A 206 -11.76 11.35 -20.68
CA VAL A 206 -11.54 10.98 -19.28
C VAL A 206 -10.05 11.01 -18.96
N THR A 207 -9.64 11.96 -18.12
CA THR A 207 -8.24 12.06 -17.73
C THR A 207 -7.84 10.94 -16.75
N PRO A 208 -6.53 10.64 -16.61
CA PRO A 208 -6.05 9.72 -15.58
C PRO A 208 -6.47 10.10 -14.16
N ASN A 209 -6.69 11.40 -13.91
CA ASN A 209 -7.14 11.91 -12.62
C ASN A 209 -8.64 11.64 -12.40
N ASP A 210 -9.48 11.87 -13.41
CA ASP A 210 -10.93 11.58 -13.35
C ASP A 210 -11.17 10.10 -13.11
N ARG A 211 -10.44 9.24 -13.84
CA ARG A 211 -10.48 7.79 -13.65
C ARG A 211 -10.04 7.38 -12.24
N ARG A 212 -9.01 8.04 -11.67
CA ARG A 212 -8.55 7.78 -10.30
C ARG A 212 -9.60 8.19 -9.26
N ASN A 213 -10.26 9.31 -9.46
CA ASN A 213 -11.32 9.79 -8.57
C ASN A 213 -12.55 8.88 -8.64
N ALA A 214 -12.99 8.50 -9.85
CA ALA A 214 -14.09 7.56 -10.03
C ALA A 214 -13.78 6.17 -9.48
N LYS A 215 -12.51 5.75 -9.52
CA LYS A 215 -12.06 4.55 -8.81
C LYS A 215 -12.28 4.71 -7.30
N ALA A 216 -11.88 5.82 -6.70
CA ALA A 216 -12.11 6.07 -5.27
C ALA A 216 -13.61 6.04 -4.90
N VAL A 217 -14.48 6.58 -5.76
CA VAL A 217 -15.95 6.52 -5.60
C VAL A 217 -16.48 5.09 -5.68
N ASN A 218 -15.98 4.27 -6.61
CA ASN A 218 -16.41 2.86 -6.74
C ASN A 218 -15.99 1.97 -5.56
N PHE A 219 -14.93 2.34 -4.83
CA PHE A 219 -14.39 1.56 -3.70
C PHE A 219 -14.72 2.17 -2.32
N GLY A 220 -15.33 3.36 -2.29
CA GLY A 220 -15.76 4.05 -1.07
C GLY A 220 -17.22 3.75 -0.75
#